data_AF-A0A4Y2FS54-F1
#
_entry.id   AF-A0A4Y2FS54-F1
#
_cell.length_a   1.000
_cell.length_b   1.000
_cell.length_c   1.000
_cell.angle_alpha   90.00
_cell.angle_beta   90.00
_cell.angle_gamma   90.00
#
_symmetry.space_group_name_H-M   'P 1'
#
loop_
_entity.id
_entity.type
_entity.pdbx_description
1 polymer ?
#
loop_
_entity_poly.entity_id
_entity_poly.type
_entity_poly.pdbx_seq_one_letter_code
_entity_poly.pdbx_strand_id
1 'polypeptide(L)'
;LYVNKCVEDLGCFYTGQPFHHLTNRPISLPPTGNPKVKFHLFTPSNPDEPYEQEVTLESLKNSTFDARLETKFMIHGFMSDLDFDDVRFVSTIQSILFEYHSVY
;
A
#
# COMPACT_ATOMS: atom_id res chain seq x y z
N LEU A 1 1.56 -31.50 -1.44
CA LEU A 1 1.84 -30.56 -0.34
C LEU A 1 1.53 -29.14 -0.80
N TYR A 2 0.25 -28.86 -1.09
CA TYR A 2 -0.24 -27.51 -1.37
C TYR A 2 -1.31 -27.20 -0.34
N VAL A 3 -1.39 -25.94 0.08
CA VAL A 3 -2.30 -25.50 1.14
C VAL A 3 -3.15 -24.34 0.65
N ASN A 4 -4.35 -24.24 1.20
CA ASN A 4 -5.20 -23.06 1.11
C ASN A 4 -5.16 -22.38 2.47
N LYS A 5 -4.63 -21.15 2.51
CA LYS A 5 -4.68 -20.29 3.70
C LYS A 5 -5.72 -19.21 3.47
N CYS A 6 -6.79 -19.22 4.27
CA CYS A 6 -7.82 -18.20 4.16
C CYS A 6 -7.60 -17.08 5.19
N VAL A 7 -7.79 -15.85 4.73
CA VAL A 7 -7.77 -14.61 5.52
C VAL A 7 -9.12 -13.95 5.28
N GLU A 8 -9.81 -13.58 6.35
CA GLU A 8 -11.23 -13.14 6.39
C GLU A 8 -11.68 -12.36 5.15
N ASP A 9 -11.39 -11.06 5.08
CA ASP A 9 -11.86 -10.19 3.99
C ASP A 9 -11.06 -10.30 2.68
N LEU A 10 -10.08 -11.20 2.62
CA LEU A 10 -9.15 -11.34 1.50
C LEU A 10 -9.28 -12.67 0.75
N GLY A 11 -10.11 -13.58 1.26
CA GLY A 11 -10.31 -14.91 0.68
C GLY A 11 -9.14 -15.87 0.94
N CYS A 12 -8.98 -16.86 0.06
CA CYS A 12 -8.04 -17.96 0.24
C CYS A 12 -6.86 -17.89 -0.73
N PHE A 13 -5.66 -18.09 -0.20
CA PHE A 13 -4.41 -18.11 -0.93
C PHE A 13 -3.95 -19.56 -1.12
N TYR A 14 -3.99 -20.02 -2.37
CA TYR A 14 -3.53 -21.35 -2.76
C TYR A 14 -2.03 -21.36 -3.04
N THR A 15 -1.30 -22.36 -2.53
CA THR A 15 0.14 -22.46 -2.75
C THR A 15 0.57 -23.38 -3.89
N GLY A 16 -0.36 -24.00 -4.62
CA GLY A 16 -0.02 -24.79 -5.81
C GLY A 16 0.08 -23.92 -7.08
N GLN A 17 0.04 -24.55 -8.25
CA GLN A 17 0.06 -23.82 -9.53
C GLN A 17 -1.17 -22.90 -9.66
N PRO A 18 -1.04 -21.67 -10.21
CA PRO A 18 0.16 -21.10 -10.86
C PRO A 18 1.14 -20.40 -9.90
N PHE A 19 0.83 -20.29 -8.62
CA PHE A 19 1.66 -19.59 -7.63
C PHE A 19 2.98 -20.33 -7.38
N HIS A 20 2.95 -21.66 -7.29
CA HIS A 20 4.14 -22.50 -7.33
C HIS A 20 4.63 -22.75 -8.76
N HIS A 21 5.93 -22.60 -8.98
CA HIS A 21 6.58 -22.91 -10.25
C HIS A 21 7.97 -23.50 -10.00
N LEU A 22 8.24 -24.73 -10.48
CA LEU A 22 9.45 -25.49 -10.16
C LEU A 22 10.76 -24.72 -10.37
N THR A 23 10.87 -23.91 -11.44
CA THR A 23 12.08 -23.12 -11.73
C THR A 23 12.10 -21.75 -11.04
N ASN A 24 11.07 -20.93 -11.23
CA ASN A 24 11.10 -19.51 -10.83
C ASN A 24 10.54 -19.24 -9.43
N ARG A 25 9.70 -20.14 -8.89
CA ARG A 25 9.06 -20.05 -7.57
C ARG A 25 8.99 -21.45 -6.91
N PRO A 26 10.14 -22.11 -6.69
CA PRO A 26 10.20 -23.49 -6.17
C PRO A 26 9.65 -23.59 -4.75
N ILE A 27 9.66 -22.50 -4.00
CA ILE A 27 9.11 -22.41 -2.65
C ILE A 27 7.87 -21.51 -2.72
N SER A 28 6.72 -22.06 -2.36
CA SER A 28 5.43 -21.36 -2.35
C SER A 28 4.84 -21.49 -0.95
N LEU A 29 5.04 -20.46 -0.14
CA LEU A 29 4.52 -20.38 1.22
C LEU A 29 3.22 -19.56 1.21
N PRO A 30 2.23 -19.94 2.02
CA PRO A 30 1.06 -19.08 2.17
C PRO A 30 1.47 -17.76 2.84
N PRO A 31 0.70 -16.67 2.65
CA PRO A 31 0.90 -15.44 3.39
C PRO A 31 0.95 -15.70 4.91
N THR A 32 1.91 -15.07 5.59
CA THR A 32 2.09 -15.20 7.03
C THR A 32 1.32 -14.09 7.76
N GLY A 33 0.48 -14.47 8.73
CA GLY A 33 -0.28 -13.53 9.55
C GLY A 33 -1.47 -12.86 8.82
N ASN A 34 -2.13 -11.94 9.51
CA ASN A 34 -3.09 -11.02 8.89
C ASN A 34 -2.31 -9.79 8.38
N PRO A 35 -2.44 -9.41 7.10
CA PRO A 35 -1.73 -8.24 6.60
C PRO A 35 -2.24 -7.00 7.33
N LYS A 36 -1.37 -6.35 8.09
CA LYS A 36 -1.65 -5.09 8.79
C LYS A 36 -1.37 -3.91 7.87
N VAL A 37 -2.10 -3.83 6.76
CA VAL A 37 -1.97 -2.72 5.81
C VAL A 37 -2.47 -1.45 6.48
N LYS A 38 -1.69 -0.39 6.42
CA LYS A 38 -2.11 0.96 6.82
C LYS A 38 -2.35 1.79 5.57
N PHE A 39 -3.49 2.47 5.51
CA PHE A 39 -3.81 3.39 4.44
C PHE A 39 -3.65 4.82 4.97
N HIS A 40 -2.75 5.58 4.38
CA HIS A 40 -2.53 6.98 4.72
C HIS A 40 -3.06 7.86 3.57
N LEU A 41 -4.06 8.70 3.85
CA LEU A 41 -4.64 9.60 2.87
C LEU A 41 -4.05 11.01 3.01
N PHE A 42 -3.38 11.45 1.94
CA PHE A 42 -2.95 12.82 1.74
C PHE A 42 -3.82 13.49 0.68
N THR A 43 -4.15 14.76 0.90
CA THR A 43 -4.85 15.60 -0.07
C THR A 43 -4.23 16.99 -0.06
N PRO A 44 -4.55 17.87 -1.04
CA PRO A 44 -4.11 19.26 -1.00
C PRO A 44 -4.49 20.01 0.28
N SER A 45 -5.55 19.60 0.98
CA SER A 45 -5.96 20.19 2.27
C SER A 45 -5.20 19.65 3.49
N ASN A 46 -4.47 18.54 3.36
CA ASN A 46 -3.65 17.95 4.43
C ASN A 46 -2.33 17.38 3.84
N PRO A 47 -1.43 18.23 3.33
CA PRO A 47 -0.23 17.77 2.62
C PRO A 47 0.81 17.14 3.55
N ASP A 48 0.88 17.59 4.81
CA ASP A 48 1.95 17.18 5.75
C ASP A 48 1.55 16.01 6.66
N GLU A 49 0.26 15.93 7.04
CA GLU A 49 -0.25 14.96 8.01
C GLU A 49 -1.37 14.11 7.37
N PRO A 50 -1.23 12.78 7.32
CA PRO A 50 -2.23 11.93 6.69
C PRO A 50 -3.45 11.70 7.59
N TYR A 51 -4.60 11.46 6.96
CA TYR A 51 -5.69 10.74 7.61
C TYR A 51 -5.37 9.23 7.58
N GLU A 52 -5.31 8.59 8.74
CA GLU A 52 -5.31 7.12 8.81
C GLU A 52 -6.69 6.60 8.37
N GLN A 53 -6.70 5.72 7.37
CA GLN A 53 -7.91 5.17 6.78
C GLN A 53 -8.10 3.71 7.18
N GLU A 54 -9.28 3.43 7.72
CA GLU A 54 -9.81 2.08 7.89
C GLU A 54 -10.55 1.66 6.62
N VAL A 55 -10.68 0.36 6.35
CA VAL A 55 -11.41 -0.16 5.18
C VAL A 55 -12.93 -0.08 5.43
N THR A 56 -13.42 1.12 5.68
CA THR A 56 -14.83 1.42 5.95
C THR A 56 -15.26 2.70 5.21
N LEU A 57 -16.52 2.75 4.81
CA LEU A 57 -17.09 3.94 4.17
C LEU A 57 -17.09 5.15 5.11
N GLU A 58 -17.23 4.93 6.41
CA GLU A 58 -17.24 5.99 7.42
C GLU A 58 -15.88 6.67 7.54
N SER A 59 -14.78 5.89 7.54
CA SER A 59 -13.42 6.44 7.59
C SER A 59 -13.13 7.36 6.40
N LEU A 60 -13.58 6.98 5.20
CA LEU A 60 -13.47 7.81 4.00
C LEU A 60 -14.31 9.09 4.10
N LYS A 61 -15.57 8.99 4.55
CA LYS A 61 -16.47 10.14 4.70
C LYS A 61 -16.01 11.15 5.75
N ASN A 62 -15.29 10.68 6.77
CA ASN A 62 -14.76 11.52 7.85
C ASN A 62 -13.36 12.09 7.53
N SER A 63 -12.90 11.93 6.29
CA SER A 63 -11.62 12.45 5.80
C SER A 63 -11.80 13.57 4.78
N THR A 64 -10.69 14.07 4.24
CA THR A 64 -10.65 15.05 3.15
C THR A 64 -10.80 14.42 1.76
N PHE A 65 -11.13 13.12 1.67
CA PHE A 65 -11.33 12.42 0.40
C PHE A 65 -12.45 13.06 -0.44
N ASP A 66 -12.14 13.32 -1.72
CA ASP A 66 -13.11 13.81 -2.71
C ASP A 66 -13.17 12.86 -3.91
N ALA A 67 -14.30 12.15 -4.04
CA ALA A 67 -14.54 11.20 -5.13
C ALA A 67 -14.57 11.84 -6.53
N ARG A 68 -14.60 13.18 -6.63
CA ARG A 68 -14.54 13.91 -7.90
C ARG A 68 -13.11 14.09 -8.41
N LEU A 69 -12.12 13.90 -7.54
CA LEU A 69 -10.70 14.04 -7.87
C LEU A 69 -10.07 12.68 -8.20
N GLU A 70 -8.97 12.71 -8.96
CA GLU A 70 -8.20 11.51 -9.24
C GLU A 70 -7.59 10.95 -7.95
N THR A 71 -7.72 9.64 -7.72
CA THR A 71 -7.09 8.95 -6.59
C THR A 71 -5.88 8.17 -7.07
N LYS A 72 -4.70 8.44 -6.48
CA LYS A 72 -3.46 7.73 -6.78
C LYS A 72 -3.00 6.94 -5.55
N PHE A 73 -2.73 5.65 -5.73
CA PHE A 73 -2.17 4.79 -4.66
C PHE A 73 -0.66 4.67 -4.81
N MET A 74 0.07 4.90 -3.72
CA MET A 74 1.52 4.67 -3.64
C MET A 74 1.77 3.50 -2.70
N ILE A 75 2.36 2.44 -3.21
CA ILE A 75 2.62 1.20 -2.47
C ILE A 75 4.12 0.94 -2.54
N HIS A 76 4.80 1.03 -1.39
CA HIS A 76 6.23 0.75 -1.34
C HIS A 76 6.49 -0.77 -1.42
N GLY A 77 7.68 -1.12 -1.91
CA GLY A 77 8.20 -2.48 -1.89
C GLY A 77 9.26 -2.63 -0.82
N PHE A 78 10.46 -3.02 -1.24
CA PHE A 78 11.62 -3.12 -0.37
C PHE A 78 11.96 -1.76 0.25
N MET A 79 11.92 -1.69 1.58
CA MET A 79 12.46 -0.60 2.38
C MET A 79 13.69 -1.15 3.08
N SER A 80 14.89 -0.81 2.62
CA SER A 80 16.06 -0.91 3.49
C SER A 80 16.00 0.19 4.55
N ASP A 81 16.68 -0.01 5.68
CA ASP A 81 17.10 1.10 6.56
C ASP A 81 18.06 1.96 5.75
N LEU A 82 17.49 2.74 4.84
CA LEU A 82 18.14 3.84 4.21
C LEU A 82 18.13 4.94 5.26
N ASP A 83 19.30 5.50 5.49
CA ASP A 83 19.56 6.63 6.36
C ASP A 83 18.41 7.64 6.33
N PHE A 84 18.07 8.30 7.43
CA PHE A 84 17.01 9.33 7.42
C PHE A 84 17.37 10.51 6.48
N ASP A 85 18.66 10.61 6.10
CA ASP A 85 19.20 11.51 5.08
C ASP A 85 19.14 10.94 3.64
N ASP A 86 18.56 9.76 3.44
CA ASP A 86 18.39 9.18 2.12
C ASP A 86 17.29 9.90 1.37
N VAL A 87 17.76 10.88 0.58
CA VAL A 87 17.01 11.67 -0.39
C VAL A 87 16.08 10.82 -1.25
N ARG A 88 16.25 9.51 -1.43
CA ARG A 88 15.34 8.69 -2.27
C ARG A 88 13.99 8.43 -1.61
N PHE A 89 13.89 8.36 -0.29
CA PHE A 89 12.61 8.12 0.39
C PHE A 89 11.81 9.41 0.56
N VAL A 90 12.43 10.44 1.11
CA VAL A 90 11.80 11.75 1.31
C VAL A 90 11.57 12.42 -0.03
N SER A 91 12.54 12.44 -0.96
CA SER A 91 12.30 13.11 -2.24
C SER A 91 11.29 12.40 -3.13
N THR A 92 11.08 11.08 -3.10
CA THR A 92 10.12 10.50 -4.05
C THR A 92 8.67 10.85 -3.69
N ILE A 93 8.28 10.74 -2.41
CA ILE A 93 6.93 11.11 -1.97
C ILE A 93 6.74 12.63 -2.02
N GLN A 94 7.70 13.39 -1.49
CA GLN A 94 7.60 14.85 -1.47
C GLN A 94 7.73 15.45 -2.88
N SER A 95 8.54 14.90 -3.80
CA SER A 95 8.61 15.40 -5.18
C SER A 95 7.35 15.09 -5.97
N ILE A 96 6.69 13.94 -5.77
CA ILE A 96 5.39 13.69 -6.43
C ILE A 96 4.31 14.62 -5.84
N LEU A 97 4.34 14.89 -4.53
CA LEU A 97 3.44 15.85 -3.89
C LEU A 97 3.76 17.32 -4.31
N PHE A 98 5.02 17.68 -4.48
CA PHE A 98 5.46 19.02 -4.92
C PHE A 98 5.28 19.25 -6.43
N GLU A 99 5.38 18.22 -7.26
CA GLU A 99 5.01 18.29 -8.68
C GLU A 99 3.51 18.57 -8.82
N TYR A 100 2.67 17.97 -7.95
CA TYR A 100 1.25 18.32 -7.86
C TYR A 100 1.02 19.78 -7.44
N HIS A 101 1.85 20.31 -6.53
CA HIS A 101 1.79 21.70 -6.07
C HIS A 101 2.35 22.74 -7.05
N SER A 102 3.11 22.32 -8.08
CA SER A 102 3.72 23.23 -9.07
C SER A 102 2.93 23.31 -10.38
N VAL A 103 1.92 22.47 -10.55
CA VAL A 103 1.03 22.42 -11.74
C VAL A 103 -0.28 23.19 -11.51
N TYR A 104 -0.53 23.67 -10.29
CA TYR A 104 -1.66 24.54 -9.93
C TYR A 104 -1.19 25.82 -9.24
#